data_AF-A0A2G2FYP4-F1
#
_entry.id   AF-A0A2G2FYP4-F1
#
_cell.length_a   1.000
_cell.length_b   1.000
_cell.length_c   1.000
_cell.angle_alpha   90.00
_cell.angle_beta   90.00
_cell.angle_gamma   90.00
#
_symmetry.space_group_name_H-M   'P 1'
#
loop_
_entity.id
_entity.type
_entity.pdbx_description
1 polymer ?
#
loop_
_entity_poly.entity_id
_entity_poly.type
_entity_poly.pdbx_seq_one_letter_code
_entity_poly.pdbx_strand_id
1 'polypeptide(L)'
;MAKVNALKTGKAGGPPPEDAAPGNTAIAPRGKDQPVSKMQFSVPEGLLDEFSMEAGKEFGFKKGAKSLLFMKIWEHYQATK
;
A
#
# COMPACT_ATOMS: atom_id res chain seq x y z
N MET A 1 13.68 -23.51 -42.66
CA MET A 1 12.44 -22.81 -43.07
C MET A 1 11.35 -23.12 -42.05
N ALA A 2 10.94 -22.14 -41.25
CA ALA A 2 9.90 -22.36 -40.24
C ALA A 2 8.52 -22.43 -40.89
N LYS A 3 7.72 -23.44 -40.52
CA LYS A 3 6.37 -23.68 -41.04
C LYS A 3 5.39 -22.69 -40.40
N VAL A 4 4.91 -21.73 -41.19
CA VAL A 4 3.98 -20.66 -40.81
C VAL A 4 2.53 -21.14 -40.54
N ASN A 5 2.21 -22.40 -40.85
CA ASN A 5 0.85 -22.95 -40.74
C ASN A 5 0.45 -23.47 -39.35
N ALA A 6 1.26 -23.27 -38.31
CA ALA A 6 0.98 -23.77 -36.95
C ALA A 6 0.30 -22.73 -36.03
N LEU A 7 -0.04 -21.54 -36.51
CA LEU A 7 -0.77 -20.54 -35.73
C LEU A 7 -2.27 -20.79 -35.87
N LYS A 8 -2.76 -21.90 -35.30
CA LYS A 8 -4.19 -22.06 -35.07
C LYS A 8 -4.61 -20.95 -34.10
N THR A 9 -5.34 -19.96 -34.59
CA THR A 9 -6.01 -18.92 -33.80
C THR A 9 -7.15 -19.57 -33.03
N GLY A 10 -6.79 -20.34 -32.00
CA GLY A 10 -7.71 -20.96 -31.06
C GLY A 10 -8.24 -19.89 -30.12
N LYS A 11 -9.46 -19.41 -30.41
CA LYS A 11 -10.25 -18.47 -29.59
C LYS A 11 -9.54 -17.15 -29.31
N ALA A 12 -9.70 -16.21 -30.24
CA ALA A 12 -9.84 -14.82 -29.82
C ALA A 12 -10.97 -14.80 -28.77
N GLY A 13 -10.61 -14.55 -27.51
CA GLY A 13 -11.60 -14.26 -26.48
C GLY A 13 -12.37 -13.05 -26.97
N GLY A 14 -13.64 -13.25 -27.34
CA GLY A 14 -14.56 -12.13 -27.56
C GLY A 14 -14.61 -11.26 -26.30
N PRO A 15 -15.08 -10.01 -26.41
CA PRO A 15 -15.30 -9.19 -25.24
C PRO A 15 -16.10 -10.00 -24.21
N PRO A 16 -15.79 -9.89 -22.90
CA PRO A 16 -16.59 -10.54 -21.87
C PRO A 16 -18.08 -10.23 -22.12
N PRO A 17 -18.98 -11.20 -21.91
CA PRO A 17 -20.42 -10.94 -21.99
C PRO A 17 -20.76 -9.69 -21.17
N GLU A 18 -21.65 -8.83 -21.67
CA GLU A 18 -22.01 -7.58 -20.97
C GLU A 18 -22.53 -7.85 -19.54
N ASP A 19 -23.16 -9.02 -19.33
CA ASP A 19 -23.64 -9.52 -18.03
C ASP A 19 -22.54 -10.06 -17.10
N ALA A 20 -21.29 -10.17 -17.56
CA ALA A 20 -20.16 -10.65 -16.74
C ALA A 20 -19.49 -9.53 -15.93
N ALA A 21 -19.87 -8.28 -16.13
CA ALA A 21 -19.38 -7.17 -15.34
C ALA A 21 -20.11 -7.14 -13.97
N PRO A 22 -19.41 -7.37 -12.84
CA PRO A 22 -20.04 -7.17 -11.53
C PRO A 22 -20.50 -5.72 -11.42
N GLY A 23 -21.78 -5.50 -11.10
CA GLY A 23 -22.41 -4.19 -10.93
C GLY A 23 -21.85 -3.41 -9.74
N ASN A 24 -20.62 -2.92 -9.89
CA ASN A 24 -19.86 -2.23 -8.85
C ASN A 24 -20.10 -0.70 -8.84
N THR A 25 -21.02 -0.22 -9.66
CA THR A 25 -21.38 1.21 -9.78
C THR A 25 -22.30 1.70 -8.66
N ALA A 26 -22.90 0.78 -7.89
CA ALA A 26 -23.72 1.10 -6.72
C ALA A 26 -22.91 1.31 -5.43
N ILE A 27 -21.61 1.00 -5.45
CA ILE A 27 -20.73 1.22 -4.28
C ILE A 27 -20.25 2.66 -4.34
N ALA A 28 -20.68 3.47 -3.36
CA ALA A 28 -20.21 4.83 -3.19
C ALA A 28 -18.66 4.87 -3.22
N PRO A 29 -18.04 5.91 -3.81
CA PRO A 29 -16.58 6.01 -3.84
C PRO A 29 -16.06 5.87 -2.41
N ARG A 30 -15.01 5.04 -2.25
CA ARG A 30 -14.35 4.82 -0.96
C ARG A 30 -14.22 6.16 -0.24
N GLY A 31 -14.71 6.25 0.99
CA GLY A 31 -14.76 7.50 1.76
C GLY A 31 -13.43 8.23 1.63
N LYS A 32 -13.48 9.54 1.33
CA LYS A 32 -12.29 10.35 1.08
C LYS A 32 -11.32 10.15 2.25
N ASP A 33 -10.13 9.63 1.95
CA ASP A 33 -9.05 9.56 2.92
C ASP A 33 -8.87 10.95 3.54
N GLN A 34 -8.79 11.03 4.87
CA GLN A 34 -8.53 12.29 5.54
C GLN A 34 -7.23 12.89 4.98
N PRO A 35 -7.15 14.22 4.80
CA PRO A 35 -5.97 14.84 4.24
C PRO A 35 -4.76 14.58 5.15
N VAL A 36 -3.79 13.80 4.65
CA VAL A 36 -2.55 13.52 5.36
C VAL A 36 -1.52 14.58 5.01
N SER A 37 -0.91 15.19 6.02
CA SER A 37 0.20 16.14 5.86
C SER A 37 1.53 15.49 6.24
N LYS A 38 2.62 15.90 5.58
CA LYS A 38 3.97 15.42 5.89
C LYS A 38 4.56 16.23 7.04
N MET A 39 4.99 15.55 8.10
CA MET A 39 5.77 16.15 9.18
C MET A 39 7.26 15.88 8.94
N GLN A 40 8.08 16.93 8.94
CA GLN A 40 9.53 16.85 8.75
C GLN A 40 10.24 17.50 9.94
N PHE A 41 11.23 16.83 10.49
CA PHE A 41 12.06 17.32 11.58
C PHE A 41 13.46 16.72 11.49
N SER A 42 14.45 17.41 12.04
CA SER A 42 15.83 16.95 12.09
C SER A 42 16.12 16.30 13.44
N VAL A 43 16.87 15.20 13.42
CA VAL A 43 17.32 14.47 14.61
C VAL A 43 18.79 14.07 14.47
N PRO A 44 19.49 13.81 15.59
CA PRO A 44 20.80 13.16 15.54
C PRO A 44 20.75 11.82 14.81
N GLU A 45 21.81 11.49 14.08
CA GLU A 45 21.88 10.28 13.27
C GLU A 45 21.76 9.00 14.11
N GLY A 46 22.46 8.92 15.25
CA GLY A 46 22.37 7.75 16.14
C GLY A 46 20.96 7.51 16.67
N LEU A 47 20.21 8.59 16.96
CA LEU A 47 18.81 8.47 17.39
C LEU A 47 17.93 7.93 16.26
N LEU A 48 18.18 8.36 15.02
CA LEU A 48 17.46 7.86 13.86
C LEU A 48 17.73 6.37 13.66
N ASP A 49 18.96 5.90 13.82
CA ASP A 49 19.33 4.50 13.65
C ASP A 49 18.67 3.59 14.69
N GLU A 50 18.70 4.00 15.96
CA GLU A 50 18.00 3.28 17.04
C GLU A 50 16.50 3.19 16.76
N PHE A 51 15.88 4.32 16.44
CA PHE A 51 14.46 4.39 16.08
C PHE A 51 14.13 3.51 14.86
N SER A 52 15.03 3.47 13.88
CA SER A 52 14.90 2.67 12.67
C SER A 52 14.93 1.18 12.97
N MET A 53 15.84 0.75 13.84
CA MET A 53 15.98 -0.63 14.27
C MET A 53 14.77 -1.07 15.08
N GLU A 54 14.30 -0.26 16.02
CA GLU A 54 13.11 -0.53 16.83
C GLU A 54 11.87 -0.69 15.95
N ALA A 55 11.67 0.23 15.01
CA ALA A 55 10.55 0.18 14.06
C ALA A 55 10.60 -1.10 13.20
N GLY A 56 11.80 -1.49 12.77
CA GLY A 56 12.01 -2.71 11.98
C GLY A 56 11.74 -3.99 12.78
N LYS A 57 12.12 -4.03 14.07
CA LYS A 57 11.85 -5.16 14.96
C LYS A 57 10.35 -5.32 15.22
N GLU A 58 9.64 -4.22 15.47
CA GLU A 58 8.24 -4.28 15.87
C GLU A 58 7.27 -4.44 14.70
N PHE A 59 7.45 -3.65 13.63
CA PHE A 59 6.50 -3.60 12.50
C PHE A 59 7.02 -4.29 11.23
N GLY A 60 8.23 -4.84 11.29
CA GLY A 60 8.98 -5.40 10.16
C GLY A 60 9.74 -4.33 9.37
N PHE A 61 10.79 -4.74 8.64
CA PHE A 61 11.61 -3.88 7.77
C PHE A 61 10.88 -3.53 6.46
N LYS A 62 9.71 -2.89 6.57
CA LYS A 62 8.84 -2.49 5.46
C LYS A 62 8.60 -0.99 5.42
N LYS A 63 8.15 -0.50 4.26
CA LYS A 63 7.74 0.90 4.09
C LYS A 63 6.66 1.25 5.12
N GLY A 64 6.85 2.36 5.82
CA GLY A 64 5.90 2.87 6.81
C GLY A 64 6.13 2.41 8.26
N ALA A 65 7.06 1.49 8.52
CA ALA A 65 7.34 1.01 9.89
C ALA A 65 7.70 2.15 10.87
N LYS A 66 8.54 3.09 10.43
CA LYS A 66 8.91 4.29 11.21
C LYS A 66 7.69 5.16 11.57
N SER A 67 6.78 5.34 10.61
CA SER A 67 5.56 6.13 10.81
C SER A 67 4.61 5.44 11.78
N LEU A 68 4.49 4.10 11.70
CA LEU A 68 3.69 3.31 12.64
C LEU A 68 4.26 3.39 14.07
N LEU A 69 5.58 3.25 14.21
CA LEU A 69 6.23 3.41 15.52
C LEU A 69 6.01 4.81 16.10
N PHE A 70 6.13 5.85 15.27
CA PHE A 70 5.88 7.22 15.71
C PHE A 70 4.43 7.43 16.18
N MET A 71 3.44 6.93 15.44
CA MET A 71 2.03 7.00 15.84
C MET A 71 1.78 6.28 17.17
N LYS A 72 2.35 5.08 17.36
CA LYS A 72 2.25 4.32 18.61
C LYS A 72 2.81 5.11 19.80
N ILE A 73 3.99 5.71 19.65
CA ILE A 73 4.62 6.53 20.70
C ILE A 73 3.76 7.76 21.01
N TRP A 74 3.21 8.40 19.97
CA TRP A 74 2.35 9.56 20.12
C TRP A 74 1.05 9.23 20.86
N GLU A 75 0.39 8.14 20.52
CA GLU A 75 -0.81 7.64 21.22
C GLU A 75 -0.49 7.35 22.69
N HIS A 76 0.63 6.69 22.97
CA HIS A 76 1.06 6.42 24.35
C HIS A 76 1.35 7.71 25.14
N TYR A 77 2.03 8.68 24.51
CA TYR A 77 2.30 9.98 25.12
C TYR A 77 1.00 10.71 25.46
N GLN A 78 0.04 10.72 24.53
CA GLN A 78 -1.27 11.35 24.72
C GLN A 78 -2.10 10.67 25.80
N ALA A 79 -1.98 9.35 25.97
CA ALA A 79 -2.66 8.60 27.02
C ALA A 79 -2.05 8.79 28.42
N THR A 80 -0.78 9.20 28.48
CA THR A 80 -0.06 9.46 29.75
C THR A 80 -0.23 10.91 30.22
N LYS A 81 -0.78 11.78 29.38
CA LYS A 81 -1.07 13.19 29.69
C LYS A 81 -2.41 13.32 30.41
#